data_AF-A0AAE4QB83-F1
#
_entry.id   AF-A0AAE4QB83-F1
#
_cell.length_a   1.000
_cell.length_b   1.000
_cell.length_c   1.000
_cell.angle_alpha   90.00
_cell.angle_beta   90.00
_cell.angle_gamma   90.00
#
_symmetry.space_group_name_H-M   'P 1'
#
loop_
_entity.id
_entity.type
_entity.pdbx_description
1 polymer ?
#
loop_
_entity_poly.entity_id
_entity_poly.type
_entity_poly.pdbx_seq_one_letter_code
_entity_poly.pdbx_strand_id
1 'polypeptide(L)'
;SLTKELKEKMTHYIKQKYSPEMMVKAKGIPVPISTIYYWIHRGHLGLTKADMLYPHKEKAKKKHASPNFKPAGKSTEERPTSINNRENSGDFEIDTVIQTRAKNECLLTLTDRKSRYQIIRLIPDKSASSVNQALKSILKVYQINSITADNGTEFS
;
A
#
# COMPACT_ATOMS: atom_id res chain seq x y z
N SER A 1 -44.12 -16.60 -2.61
CA SER A 1 -43.73 -16.68 -1.18
C SER A 1 -42.97 -17.96 -0.92
N LEU A 2 -42.06 -17.99 0.06
CA LEU A 2 -41.28 -19.19 0.41
C LEU A 2 -42.20 -20.22 1.08
N THR A 3 -42.57 -21.28 0.36
CA THR A 3 -43.36 -22.39 0.92
C THR A 3 -42.46 -23.37 1.68
N LYS A 4 -43.05 -24.16 2.59
CA LYS A 4 -42.32 -25.16 3.38
C LYS A 4 -41.61 -26.18 2.49
N GLU A 5 -42.31 -26.71 1.49
CA GLU A 5 -41.76 -27.68 0.55
C GLU A 5 -40.59 -27.11 -0.27
N LEU A 6 -40.71 -25.86 -0.72
CA LEU A 6 -39.66 -25.17 -1.47
C LEU A 6 -38.43 -24.93 -0.59
N LYS A 7 -38.63 -24.54 0.67
CA LYS A 7 -37.54 -24.39 1.66
C LYS A 7 -36.80 -25.71 1.86
N GLU A 8 -37.52 -26.82 2.06
CA GLU A 8 -36.92 -28.14 2.26
C GLU A 8 -36.12 -28.61 1.04
N LYS A 9 -36.67 -28.44 -0.17
CA LYS A 9 -35.97 -28.74 -1.44
C LYS A 9 -34.67 -27.94 -1.59
N MET A 10 -34.73 -26.62 -1.36
CA MET A 10 -33.55 -25.75 -1.47
C MET A 10 -32.49 -26.11 -0.43
N THR A 11 -32.89 -26.38 0.82
CA THR A 11 -31.97 -26.80 1.88
C THR A 11 -31.31 -28.15 1.58
N HIS A 12 -32.06 -29.10 1.00
CA HIS A 12 -31.52 -30.38 0.54
C HIS A 12 -30.42 -30.18 -0.52
N TYR A 13 -30.66 -29.32 -1.51
CA TYR A 13 -29.68 -29.05 -2.56
C TYR A 13 -28.45 -28.29 -2.06
N ILE A 14 -28.58 -27.36 -1.11
CA ILE A 14 -27.40 -26.70 -0.52
C ILE A 14 -26.53 -27.70 0.24
N LYS A 15 -27.13 -28.64 0.99
CA LYS A 15 -26.40 -29.74 1.65
C LYS A 15 -25.66 -30.64 0.67
N GLN A 16 -26.23 -30.86 -0.52
CA GLN A 16 -25.59 -31.56 -1.64
C GLN A 16 -24.59 -30.69 -2.43
N LYS A 17 -24.24 -29.51 -1.93
CA LYS A 17 -23.27 -28.61 -2.55
C LYS A 17 -23.67 -28.07 -3.93
N TYR A 18 -24.97 -27.92 -4.19
CA TYR A 18 -25.46 -27.19 -5.37
C TYR A 18 -25.45 -25.68 -5.12
N SER A 19 -25.03 -24.91 -6.13
CA SER A 19 -25.19 -23.45 -6.12
C SER A 19 -26.63 -23.04 -6.47
N PRO A 20 -27.07 -21.82 -6.09
CA PRO A 20 -28.36 -21.28 -6.52
C PRO A 20 -28.59 -21.31 -8.04
N GLU A 21 -27.54 -21.11 -8.83
CA GLU A 21 -27.59 -21.19 -10.30
C GLU A 21 -27.86 -22.62 -10.76
N MET A 22 -27.21 -23.62 -10.15
CA MET A 22 -27.43 -25.03 -10.48
C MET A 22 -28.84 -25.49 -10.09
N MET A 23 -29.37 -24.98 -8.96
CA MET A 23 -30.74 -25.26 -8.55
C MET A 23 -31.76 -24.82 -9.59
N VAL A 24 -31.58 -23.63 -10.16
CA VAL A 24 -32.50 -23.10 -11.17
C VAL A 24 -32.26 -23.77 -12.52
N LYS A 25 -31.01 -23.84 -12.99
CA LYS A 25 -30.69 -24.31 -14.35
C LYS A 25 -30.74 -25.84 -14.51
N ALA A 26 -30.31 -26.60 -13.51
CA ALA A 26 -30.18 -28.06 -13.60
C ALA A 26 -31.28 -28.80 -12.83
N LYS A 27 -31.83 -28.22 -11.76
CA LYS A 27 -32.91 -28.84 -10.96
C LYS A 27 -34.28 -28.21 -11.17
N GLY A 28 -34.37 -27.17 -12.01
CA GLY A 28 -35.63 -26.56 -12.41
C GLY A 28 -36.39 -25.89 -11.27
N ILE A 29 -35.71 -25.36 -10.24
CA ILE A 29 -36.39 -24.61 -9.18
C ILE A 29 -37.02 -23.35 -9.80
N PRO A 30 -38.35 -23.15 -9.68
CA PRO A 30 -39.07 -22.05 -10.34
C PRO A 30 -38.97 -20.75 -9.51
N VAL A 31 -37.74 -20.36 -9.16
CA VAL A 31 -37.45 -19.18 -8.36
C VAL A 31 -36.26 -18.45 -8.99
N PRO A 32 -36.32 -17.12 -9.15
CA PRO A 32 -35.16 -16.36 -9.60
C PRO A 32 -33.95 -16.58 -8.70
N ILE A 33 -32.76 -16.73 -9.30
CA ILE A 33 -31.49 -16.94 -8.59
C ILE A 33 -31.28 -15.86 -7.51
N SER A 34 -31.59 -14.60 -7.82
CA SER A 34 -31.49 -13.46 -6.89
C SER A 34 -32.36 -13.64 -5.64
N THR A 35 -33.57 -14.19 -5.77
CA THR A 35 -34.47 -14.47 -4.65
C THR A 35 -33.93 -15.58 -3.75
N ILE A 36 -33.27 -16.59 -4.33
CA ILE A 36 -32.59 -17.64 -3.55
C ILE A 36 -31.47 -17.05 -2.70
N TYR A 37 -30.59 -16.22 -3.30
CA TYR A 37 -29.55 -15.51 -2.55
C TYR A 37 -30.13 -14.61 -1.46
N TYR A 38 -31.22 -13.90 -1.74
CA TYR A 38 -31.91 -13.07 -0.77
C TYR A 38 -32.38 -13.87 0.46
N TRP A 39 -33.00 -15.04 0.26
CA TRP A 39 -33.45 -15.90 1.36
C TRP A 39 -32.29 -16.51 2.16
N ILE A 40 -31.17 -16.84 1.52
CA ILE A 40 -29.95 -17.29 2.22
C ILE A 40 -29.39 -16.16 3.08
N HIS A 41 -29.21 -14.96 2.52
CA HIS A 41 -28.63 -13.82 3.25
C HIS A 41 -29.49 -13.31 4.41
N ARG A 42 -30.82 -13.47 4.31
CA ARG A 42 -31.77 -13.13 5.39
C ARG A 42 -32.02 -14.29 6.37
N GLY A 43 -31.37 -15.45 6.17
CA GLY A 43 -31.52 -16.59 7.07
C GLY A 43 -32.89 -17.30 7.00
N HIS A 44 -33.71 -17.01 6.00
CA HIS A 44 -35.06 -17.60 5.88
C HIS A 44 -35.03 -19.12 5.67
N LEU A 45 -33.93 -19.65 5.13
CA LEU A 45 -33.70 -21.09 4.92
C LEU A 45 -33.09 -21.78 6.16
N GLY A 46 -32.71 -21.04 7.21
CA GLY A 46 -31.93 -21.57 8.33
C GLY A 46 -30.50 -21.94 7.93
N LEU A 47 -29.99 -21.33 6.86
CA LEU A 47 -28.66 -21.53 6.30
C LEU A 47 -27.89 -20.22 6.35
N THR A 48 -26.59 -20.32 6.48
CA THR A 48 -25.66 -19.20 6.50
C THR A 48 -24.84 -19.16 5.22
N LYS A 49 -24.08 -18.08 5.01
CA LYS A 49 -23.13 -17.98 3.89
C LYS A 49 -22.10 -19.12 3.90
N ALA A 50 -21.77 -19.68 5.07
CA ALA A 50 -20.79 -20.74 5.21
C ALA A 50 -21.27 -22.08 4.63
N ASP A 51 -22.58 -22.29 4.53
CA ASP A 51 -23.17 -23.52 4.00
C ASP A 51 -23.12 -23.58 2.47
N MET A 52 -22.87 -22.45 1.81
CA MET A 52 -22.86 -22.32 0.35
C MET A 52 -21.63 -23.00 -0.26
N LEU A 53 -21.76 -23.46 -1.51
CA LEU A 53 -20.64 -24.03 -2.28
C LEU A 53 -19.48 -23.02 -2.43
N TYR A 54 -19.82 -21.75 -2.67
CA TYR A 54 -18.85 -20.66 -2.81
C TYR A 54 -19.17 -19.55 -1.80
N PRO A 55 -18.69 -19.66 -0.55
CA PRO A 55 -18.85 -18.59 0.42
C PRO A 55 -18.06 -17.37 -0.06
N HIS A 56 -18.76 -16.26 -0.30
CA HIS A 56 -18.09 -15.01 -0.67
C HIS A 56 -17.20 -14.56 0.50
N LYS A 57 -15.88 -14.53 0.28
CA LYS A 57 -14.94 -13.99 1.27
C LYS A 57 -15.24 -12.52 1.47
N GLU A 58 -15.37 -12.09 2.73
CA GLU A 58 -15.52 -10.67 3.01
C GLU A 58 -14.30 -9.93 2.44
N LYS A 59 -14.56 -8.82 1.74
CA LYS A 59 -13.47 -7.94 1.32
C LYS A 59 -12.76 -7.46 2.58
N ALA A 60 -11.45 -7.68 2.65
CA ALA A 60 -10.64 -7.16 3.74
C ALA A 60 -10.93 -5.65 3.88
N LYS A 61 -11.21 -5.21 5.11
CA LYS A 61 -11.40 -3.79 5.39
C LYS A 61 -10.16 -3.03 4.88
N LYS A 62 -10.37 -1.94 4.14
CA LYS A 62 -9.28 -1.08 3.69
C LYS A 62 -8.50 -0.66 4.94
N LYS A 63 -7.19 -0.93 4.96
CA LYS A 63 -6.31 -0.46 6.02
C LYS A 63 -6.36 1.07 6.00
N HIS A 64 -6.79 1.68 7.09
CA HIS A 64 -6.62 3.12 7.27
C HIS A 64 -5.12 3.42 7.37
N ALA A 65 -4.72 4.60 6.89
CA ALA A 65 -3.37 5.09 7.14
C ALA A 65 -3.11 5.05 8.65
N SER A 66 -1.91 4.60 9.03
CA SER A 66 -1.51 4.53 10.44
C SER A 66 -1.67 5.91 11.09
N PRO A 67 -2.09 6.00 12.36
CA PRO A 67 -2.06 7.26 13.11
C PRO A 67 -0.66 7.90 13.13
N ASN A 68 0.39 7.10 12.90
CA ASN A 68 1.78 7.53 12.82
C ASN A 68 2.21 7.99 11.41
N PHE A 69 1.27 8.31 10.52
CA PHE A 69 1.60 8.89 9.24
C PHE A 69 2.18 10.28 9.45
N LYS A 70 3.52 10.40 9.37
CA LYS A 70 4.19 11.71 9.40
C LYS A 70 3.68 12.53 8.21
N PRO A 71 3.27 13.80 8.41
CA PRO A 71 2.96 14.67 7.28
C PRO A 71 4.21 14.78 6.39
N ALA A 72 4.00 14.81 5.07
CA ALA A 72 5.09 15.02 4.13
C ALA A 72 5.82 16.32 4.48
N GLY A 73 7.16 16.31 4.40
CA GLY A 73 7.96 17.52 4.54
C GLY A 73 7.59 18.58 3.50
N LYS A 74 8.10 19.80 3.67
CA LYS A 74 7.86 20.91 2.72
C LYS A 74 8.16 20.46 1.30
N SER A 75 7.23 20.73 0.39
CA SER A 75 7.36 20.34 -1.01
C SER A 75 8.64 20.92 -1.61
N THR A 76 9.25 20.19 -2.53
CA THR A 76 10.41 20.62 -3.31
C THR A 76 10.14 21.90 -4.10
N GLU A 77 8.86 22.23 -4.31
CA GLU A 77 8.38 23.46 -4.95
C GLU A 77 8.43 24.69 -4.02
N GLU A 78 8.43 24.52 -2.69
CA GLU A 78 8.48 25.61 -1.71
C GLU A 78 9.91 26.11 -1.42
N ARG A 79 10.90 25.66 -2.20
CA ARG A 79 12.30 26.07 -2.02
C ARG A 79 12.47 27.57 -2.35
N PRO A 80 13.37 28.28 -1.65
CA PRO A 80 13.79 29.62 -2.04
C PRO A 80 14.18 29.69 -3.52
N THR A 81 13.77 30.77 -4.19
CA THR A 81 14.01 30.97 -5.63
C THR A 81 15.49 30.91 -5.99
N SER A 82 16.39 31.39 -5.13
CA SER A 82 17.84 31.34 -5.32
C SER A 82 18.40 29.90 -5.46
N ILE A 83 17.82 28.95 -4.72
CA ILE A 83 18.20 27.52 -4.80
C ILE A 83 17.66 26.91 -6.10
N ASN A 84 16.43 27.26 -6.49
CA ASN A 84 15.85 26.81 -7.76
C ASN A 84 16.63 27.36 -8.97
N ASN A 85 17.11 28.59 -8.88
CA ASN A 85 17.92 29.24 -9.91
C ASN A 85 19.39 28.78 -9.93
N ARG A 86 19.82 27.94 -8.97
CA ARG A 86 21.19 27.39 -8.86
C ARG A 86 22.25 28.50 -8.80
N GLU A 87 21.94 29.59 -8.10
CA GLU A 87 22.77 30.79 -8.09
C GLU A 87 24.05 30.61 -7.27
N ASN A 88 24.04 29.74 -6.25
CA ASN A 88 25.15 29.56 -5.32
C ASN A 88 25.70 28.12 -5.33
N SER A 89 27.00 28.00 -5.05
CA SER A 89 27.62 26.71 -4.71
C SER A 89 27.45 26.44 -3.22
N GLY A 90 27.46 25.17 -2.82
CA GLY A 90 27.22 24.75 -1.44
C GLY A 90 25.76 24.38 -1.16
N ASP A 91 24.89 24.43 -2.17
CA ASP A 91 23.50 23.99 -2.08
C ASP A 91 23.38 22.58 -2.67
N PHE A 92 23.28 21.60 -1.78
CA PHE A 92 23.30 20.18 -2.14
C PHE A 92 21.91 19.56 -2.19
N GLU A 93 21.71 18.66 -3.14
CA GLU A 93 20.60 17.71 -3.17
C GLU A 93 21.09 16.36 -2.65
N ILE A 94 20.40 15.81 -1.65
CA ILE A 94 20.71 14.49 -1.08
C ILE A 94 19.73 13.44 -1.61
N ASP A 95 20.26 12.29 -1.98
CA ASP A 95 19.50 11.14 -2.50
C ASP A 95 20.14 9.84 -2.01
N THR A 96 19.38 8.73 -2.03
CA THR A 96 19.90 7.38 -1.77
C THR A 96 19.62 6.42 -2.92
N VAL A 97 20.67 5.75 -3.39
CA VAL A 97 20.57 4.71 -4.43
C VAL A 97 20.79 3.34 -3.80
N ILE A 98 19.76 2.49 -3.80
CA ILE A 98 19.88 1.10 -3.32
C ILE A 98 20.69 0.29 -4.35
N GLN A 99 21.80 -0.31 -3.91
CA GLN A 99 22.69 -1.05 -4.80
C GLN A 99 22.09 -2.41 -5.18
N THR A 100 21.69 -3.21 -4.19
CA THR A 100 20.98 -4.48 -4.40
C THR A 100 19.98 -4.75 -3.27
N ARG A 101 18.78 -5.26 -3.60
CA ARG A 101 17.74 -5.58 -2.60
C ARG A 101 18.14 -6.67 -1.60
N ALA A 102 19.15 -7.47 -1.92
CA ALA A 102 19.61 -8.56 -1.07
C ALA A 102 20.51 -8.10 0.09
N LYS A 103 21.30 -7.05 -0.12
CA LYS A 103 22.30 -6.58 0.85
C LYS A 103 21.87 -5.36 1.66
N ASN A 104 20.78 -4.69 1.27
CA ASN A 104 20.28 -3.42 1.83
C ASN A 104 21.26 -2.24 1.80
N GLU A 105 22.51 -2.43 1.41
CA GLU A 105 23.51 -1.38 1.18
C GLU A 105 23.00 -0.36 0.17
N CYS A 106 23.25 0.92 0.46
CA CYS A 106 22.91 2.01 -0.43
C CYS A 106 24.04 3.05 -0.53
N LEU A 107 24.02 3.78 -1.63
CA LEU A 107 24.89 4.92 -1.86
C LEU A 107 24.13 6.17 -1.44
N LEU A 108 24.68 6.91 -0.48
CA LEU A 108 24.27 8.26 -0.16
C LEU A 108 24.98 9.22 -1.12
N THR A 109 24.21 9.97 -1.90
CA THR A 109 24.74 10.91 -2.88
C THR A 109 24.34 12.33 -2.51
N LEU A 110 25.29 13.25 -2.45
CA LEU A 110 25.04 14.69 -2.33
C LEU A 110 25.55 15.36 -3.60
N THR A 111 24.66 16.00 -4.34
CA THR A 111 24.97 16.70 -5.59
C THR A 111 24.81 18.20 -5.43
N ASP A 112 25.88 18.96 -5.63
CA ASP A 112 25.80 20.41 -5.66
C ASP A 112 24.99 20.86 -6.89
N ARG A 113 23.96 21.68 -6.66
CA ARG A 113 23.00 22.08 -7.70
C ARG A 113 23.64 22.92 -8.80
N LYS A 114 24.62 23.77 -8.47
CA LYS A 114 25.27 24.70 -9.40
C LYS A 114 26.42 24.06 -10.17
N SER A 115 27.42 23.55 -9.44
CA SER A 115 28.66 22.99 -9.98
C SER A 115 28.54 21.53 -10.42
N ARG A 116 27.48 20.82 -10.00
CA ARG A 116 27.32 19.36 -10.18
C ARG A 116 28.41 18.52 -9.53
N TYR A 117 29.17 19.11 -8.61
CA TYR A 117 30.09 18.37 -7.76
C TYR A 117 29.34 17.34 -6.91
N GLN A 118 29.83 16.10 -6.90
CA GLN A 118 29.17 14.98 -6.24
C GLN A 118 30.02 14.41 -5.11
N ILE A 119 29.38 14.20 -3.97
CA ILE A 119 29.93 13.48 -2.83
C ILE A 119 29.14 12.18 -2.70
N ILE A 120 29.83 11.04 -2.76
CA ILE A 120 29.21 9.71 -2.68
C ILE A 120 29.80 8.93 -1.51
N ARG A 121 28.93 8.32 -0.70
CA ARG A 121 29.30 7.45 0.43
C ARG A 121 28.49 6.16 0.38
N LEU A 122 29.17 5.02 0.52
CA LEU A 122 28.51 3.75 0.78
C LEU A 122 28.07 3.70 2.24
N ILE A 123 26.79 3.41 2.47
CA ILE A 123 26.19 3.27 3.80
C ILE A 123 25.53 1.89 3.93
N PRO A 124 25.47 1.31 5.15
CA PRO A 124 25.02 -0.06 5.33
C PRO A 124 23.54 -0.27 5.01
N ASP A 125 22.71 0.75 5.21
CA ASP A 125 21.29 0.74 4.85
C ASP A 125 20.73 2.16 4.69
N LYS A 126 19.50 2.25 4.17
CA LYS A 126 18.75 3.51 4.03
C LYS A 126 18.08 4.00 5.33
N SER A 127 18.48 3.49 6.49
CA SER A 127 17.88 3.97 7.75
C SER A 127 18.34 5.40 8.04
N ALA A 128 17.48 6.17 8.72
CA ALA A 128 17.81 7.53 9.14
C ALA A 128 19.06 7.58 10.04
N SER A 129 19.35 6.51 10.79
CA SER A 129 20.57 6.43 11.62
C SER A 129 21.83 6.40 10.75
N SER A 130 21.87 5.50 9.77
CA SER A 130 22.98 5.35 8.82
C SER A 130 23.20 6.62 8.00
N VAL A 131 22.11 7.22 7.51
CA VAL A 131 22.16 8.49 6.76
C VAL A 131 22.73 9.61 7.63
N ASN A 132 22.22 9.79 8.85
CA ASN A 132 22.69 10.86 9.76
C ASN A 132 24.15 10.70 10.17
N GLN A 133 24.62 9.46 10.37
CA GLN A 133 26.02 9.21 10.69
C GLN A 133 26.93 9.61 9.52
N ALA A 134 26.58 9.21 8.29
CA ALA A 134 27.30 9.61 7.10
C ALA A 134 27.26 11.14 6.90
N LEU A 135 26.09 11.77 7.06
CA LEU A 135 25.93 13.22 6.94
C LEU A 135 26.83 13.99 7.91
N LYS A 136 26.88 13.59 9.19
CA LYS A 136 27.76 14.20 10.20
C LYS A 136 29.24 14.13 9.80
N SER A 137 29.66 13.05 9.15
CA SER A 137 31.04 12.91 8.67
C SER A 137 31.32 13.82 7.47
N ILE A 138 30.35 14.02 6.59
CA ILE A 138 30.45 14.91 5.42
C ILE A 138 30.49 16.38 5.87
N LEU A 139 29.61 16.80 6.78
CA LEU A 139 29.52 18.18 7.27
C LEU A 139 30.78 18.66 8.01
N LYS A 140 31.65 17.74 8.45
CA LYS A 140 32.96 18.08 9.05
C LYS A 140 34.02 18.41 8.01
N VAL A 141 33.87 17.91 6.78
CA VAL A 141 34.89 17.98 5.73
C VAL A 141 34.50 19.00 4.66
N TYR A 142 33.21 19.14 4.39
CA TYR A 142 32.69 19.98 3.31
C TYR A 142 31.88 21.14 3.87
N GLN A 143 32.12 22.33 3.33
CA GLN A 143 31.28 23.49 3.59
C GLN A 143 29.97 23.35 2.80
N ILE A 144 28.88 23.09 3.52
CA ILE A 144 27.53 22.93 2.96
C ILE A 144 26.63 24.03 3.51
N ASN A 145 25.99 24.79 2.62
CA ASN A 145 25.09 25.89 2.96
C ASN A 145 23.66 25.40 3.17
N SER A 146 23.18 24.53 2.26
CA SER A 146 21.86 23.92 2.36
C SER A 146 21.87 22.48 1.84
N ILE A 147 21.00 21.66 2.41
CA ILE A 147 20.74 20.30 1.93
C ILE A 147 19.24 20.18 1.70
N THR A 148 18.88 19.70 0.51
CA THR A 148 17.49 19.40 0.16
C THR A 148 17.37 17.91 -0.15
N ALA A 149 16.47 17.23 0.54
CA ALA A 149 16.09 15.85 0.22
C ALA A 149 14.78 15.87 -0.58
N ASP A 150 14.48 14.75 -1.25
CA ASP A 150 13.08 14.44 -1.57
C ASP A 150 12.36 14.03 -0.28
N ASN A 151 11.02 13.95 -0.31
CA ASN A 151 10.23 13.49 0.84
C ASN A 151 10.35 11.95 1.06
N GLY A 152 11.52 11.38 0.76
CA GLY A 152 11.87 10.00 1.08
C GLY A 152 11.75 9.74 2.57
N THR A 153 11.25 8.54 2.91
CA THR A 153 11.07 8.09 4.31
C THR A 153 12.36 8.07 5.13
N GLU A 154 13.48 7.89 4.44
CA GLU A 154 14.86 7.87 4.93
C GLU A 154 15.35 9.24 5.42
N PHE A 155 14.67 10.32 5.02
CA PHE A 155 15.01 11.71 5.34
C PHE A 155 13.98 12.39 6.27
N SER A 156 12.96 11.64 6.74
CA SER A 156 11.82 12.13 7.54
C SER A 156 11.88 11.76 9.03
#